data_AF-A0ABD3G3B4-F1
#
_entry.id   AF-A0ABD3G3B4-F1
#
_cell.length_a   1.000
_cell.length_b   1.000
_cell.length_c   1.000
_cell.angle_alpha   90.00
_cell.angle_beta   90.00
_cell.angle_gamma   90.00
#
_symmetry.space_group_name_H-M   'P 1'
#
loop_
_entity.id
_entity.type
_entity.pdbx_description
1 polymer ?
#
loop_
_entity_poly.entity_id
_entity_poly.type
_entity_poly.pdbx_seq_one_letter_code
_entity_poly.pdbx_strand_id
1 'polypeptide(L)'
;MAFQFPVASGKKKKVQVFECPTETWKERKPRATKDKAKDDEPEMTLRQEIRKEFDDTFDSVLDFATSNLKGKEKKAHEAKKIESLGGKVAKNRSVPYKLLIGMKTKGAVRKQRREDLLKESDVVTGKRKASGKSSDQQKRKKVDYGLQATKGRFKRGVLDVRGL
;
A
#
# COMPACT_ATOMS: atom_id res chain seq x y z
N MET A 1 -43.56 -67.40 9.00
CA MET A 1 -42.31 -68.07 8.57
C MET A 1 -41.18 -67.04 8.63
N ALA A 2 -40.04 -67.43 9.21
CA ALA A 2 -39.01 -66.53 9.74
C ALA A 2 -38.17 -65.82 8.67
N PHE A 3 -37.82 -64.55 8.92
CA PHE A 3 -36.81 -63.82 8.15
C PHE A 3 -35.42 -64.31 8.56
N GLN A 4 -34.69 -64.89 7.61
CA GLN A 4 -33.36 -65.44 7.84
C GLN A 4 -32.31 -64.43 7.36
N PHE A 5 -31.51 -63.90 8.30
CA PHE A 5 -30.41 -62.99 7.96
C PHE A 5 -29.31 -63.72 7.18
N PRO A 6 -28.72 -63.11 6.13
CA PRO A 6 -27.59 -63.71 5.45
C PRO A 6 -26.38 -63.75 6.38
N VAL A 7 -25.93 -64.97 6.71
CA VAL A 7 -24.71 -65.22 7.47
C VAL A 7 -23.51 -64.76 6.66
N ALA A 8 -22.67 -63.92 7.26
CA ALA A 8 -21.52 -63.30 6.61
C ALA A 8 -20.59 -64.37 6.00
N SER A 9 -20.53 -64.46 4.68
CA SER A 9 -19.53 -65.28 3.99
C SER A 9 -18.14 -64.75 4.34
N GLY A 10 -17.29 -65.58 4.97
CA GLY A 10 -15.96 -65.23 5.52
C GLY A 10 -14.88 -64.79 4.51
N LYS A 11 -15.26 -64.28 3.34
CA LYS A 11 -14.31 -63.73 2.36
C LYS A 11 -14.03 -62.27 2.70
N LYS A 12 -12.85 -61.99 3.24
CA LYS A 12 -12.38 -60.62 3.49
C LYS A 12 -12.29 -59.87 2.16
N LYS A 13 -13.11 -58.84 1.96
CA LYS A 13 -12.98 -57.94 0.81
C LYS A 13 -11.63 -57.23 0.92
N LYS A 14 -10.82 -57.26 -0.13
CA LYS A 14 -9.55 -56.52 -0.17
C LYS A 14 -9.88 -55.02 -0.14
N VAL A 15 -9.63 -54.38 0.99
CA VAL A 15 -9.71 -52.93 1.11
C VAL A 15 -8.45 -52.37 0.46
N GLN A 16 -8.60 -51.68 -0.66
CA GLN A 16 -7.51 -50.88 -1.22
C GLN A 16 -7.45 -49.57 -0.44
N VAL A 17 -6.38 -49.40 0.32
CA VAL A 17 -6.07 -48.11 0.95
C VAL A 17 -5.50 -47.22 -0.15
N PHE A 18 -6.27 -46.23 -0.59
CA PHE A 18 -5.75 -45.15 -1.41
C PHE A 18 -5.05 -44.16 -0.49
N GLU A 19 -3.75 -43.97 -0.68
CA GLU A 19 -3.04 -42.87 -0.06
C GLU A 19 -3.59 -41.55 -0.60
N CYS A 20 -4.01 -40.65 0.30
CA CYS A 20 -4.42 -39.32 -0.08
C CYS A 20 -3.27 -38.63 -0.84
N PRO A 21 -3.52 -38.03 -2.02
CA PRO A 21 -2.50 -37.27 -2.73
C PRO A 21 -1.99 -36.17 -1.81
N THR A 22 -0.68 -36.16 -1.55
CA THR A 22 -0.06 -35.05 -0.82
C THR A 22 -0.29 -33.76 -1.59
N GLU A 23 -0.70 -32.71 -0.89
CA GLU A 23 -1.02 -31.40 -1.44
C GLU A 23 0.23 -30.73 -2.06
N THR A 24 0.56 -31.06 -3.31
CA THR A 24 1.72 -30.50 -4.03
C THR A 24 1.60 -29.00 -4.31
N TRP A 25 0.43 -28.39 -4.09
CA TRP A 25 0.19 -26.96 -4.27
C TRP A 25 0.80 -26.07 -3.17
N LYS A 26 1.25 -26.66 -2.05
CA LYS A 26 1.92 -25.92 -0.96
C LYS A 26 3.43 -25.78 -1.13
N GLU A 27 4.06 -26.53 -2.03
CA GLU A 27 5.48 -26.34 -2.34
C GLU A 27 5.67 -25.28 -3.43
N ARG A 28 5.47 -24.02 -3.04
CA ARG A 28 6.03 -22.92 -3.80
C ARG A 28 7.55 -23.00 -3.67
N LYS A 29 8.24 -23.48 -4.71
CA LYS A 29 9.69 -23.29 -4.84
C LYS A 29 10.01 -21.81 -4.53
N PRO A 30 10.98 -21.50 -3.65
CA PRO A 30 11.39 -20.13 -3.45
C PRO A 30 11.76 -19.56 -4.82
N ARG A 31 11.19 -18.40 -5.14
CA ARG A 31 11.49 -17.69 -6.38
C ARG A 31 12.99 -17.46 -6.35
N ALA A 32 13.75 -18.13 -7.22
CA ALA A 32 15.17 -17.85 -7.37
C ALA A 32 15.27 -16.36 -7.71
N THR A 33 15.73 -15.56 -6.75
CA THR A 33 16.22 -14.22 -7.05
C THR A 33 17.37 -14.45 -7.99
N LYS A 34 17.21 -14.03 -9.25
CA LYS A 34 18.35 -13.88 -10.14
C LYS A 34 19.23 -12.82 -9.48
N ASP A 35 20.20 -13.26 -8.70
CA ASP A 35 21.36 -12.47 -8.31
C ASP A 35 22.19 -12.24 -9.58
N LYS A 36 21.71 -11.29 -10.39
CA LYS A 36 22.31 -10.84 -11.65
C LYS A 36 22.56 -9.33 -11.57
N ALA A 37 22.92 -8.83 -10.39
CA ALA A 37 23.10 -7.39 -10.17
C ALA A 37 24.16 -7.10 -9.10
N LYS A 38 25.34 -7.74 -9.19
CA LYS A 38 26.46 -7.40 -8.31
C LYS A 38 27.81 -7.17 -8.96
N ASP A 39 27.99 -7.41 -10.27
CA ASP A 39 29.30 -7.20 -10.91
C ASP A 39 29.25 -6.33 -12.18
N ASP A 40 28.12 -5.69 -12.46
CA ASP A 40 28.03 -4.65 -13.49
C ASP A 40 27.76 -3.33 -12.76
N GLU A 41 28.78 -2.70 -12.17
CA GLU A 41 28.72 -1.26 -11.93
C GLU A 41 28.61 -0.63 -13.32
N PRO A 42 27.45 -0.07 -13.73
CA PRO A 42 27.40 0.63 -14.99
C PRO A 42 28.35 1.81 -14.84
N GLU A 43 29.35 1.94 -15.73
CA GLU A 43 30.13 3.17 -15.83
C GLU A 43 29.12 4.32 -15.96
N MET A 44 28.93 5.04 -14.86
CA MET A 44 27.94 6.08 -14.76
C MET A 44 28.43 7.17 -15.70
N THR A 45 27.56 7.63 -16.60
CA THR A 45 27.92 8.79 -17.42
C THR A 45 28.28 9.94 -16.48
N LEU A 46 29.24 10.79 -16.86
CA LEU A 46 29.66 11.94 -16.04
C LEU A 46 28.47 12.81 -15.57
N ARG A 47 27.38 12.86 -16.34
CA ARG A 47 26.12 13.52 -15.95
C ARG A 47 25.37 12.81 -14.82
N GLN A 48 25.39 11.49 -14.76
CA GLN A 48 24.79 10.70 -13.69
C GLN A 48 25.62 10.80 -12.41
N GLU A 49 26.95 10.84 -12.51
CA GLU A 49 27.85 11.05 -11.38
C GLU A 49 27.58 12.40 -10.72
N ILE A 50 27.56 13.49 -11.50
CA ILE A 50 27.26 14.83 -10.99
C ILE A 50 25.88 14.88 -10.31
N ARG A 51 24.87 14.20 -10.86
CA ARG A 51 23.54 14.14 -10.24
C ARG A 51 23.56 13.40 -8.91
N LYS A 52 24.27 12.27 -8.86
CA LYS A 52 24.41 11.48 -7.64
C LYS A 52 25.16 12.26 -6.56
N GLU A 53 26.26 12.92 -6.92
CA GLU A 53 27.00 13.80 -6.00
C GLU A 53 26.11 14.94 -5.48
N PHE A 54 25.28 15.53 -6.34
CA PHE A 54 24.33 16.56 -5.93
C PHE A 54 23.28 16.01 -4.96
N ASP A 55 22.70 14.86 -5.25
CA ASP A 55 21.70 14.23 -4.40
C ASP A 55 22.31 13.80 -3.05
N ASP A 56 23.50 13.20 -3.06
CA ASP A 56 24.24 12.78 -1.87
C ASP A 56 24.63 13.97 -1.00
N THR A 57 25.10 15.07 -1.61
CA THR A 57 25.42 16.31 -0.88
C THR A 57 24.17 16.97 -0.30
N PHE A 58 23.07 17.00 -1.06
CA PHE A 58 21.81 17.54 -0.57
C PHE A 58 21.26 16.74 0.63
N ASP A 59 21.28 15.41 0.54
CA ASP A 59 20.89 14.53 1.63
C ASP A 59 21.82 14.69 2.85
N SER A 60 23.12 14.91 2.63
CA SER A 60 24.07 15.18 3.72
C SER A 60 23.74 16.47 4.49
N VAL A 61 23.29 17.52 3.80
CA VAL A 61 22.88 18.79 4.42
C VAL A 61 21.59 18.60 5.22
N LEU A 62 20.64 17.81 4.71
CA LEU A 62 19.42 17.46 5.43
C LEU A 62 19.73 16.65 6.69
N ASP A 63 20.62 15.65 6.58
CA ASP A 63 21.03 14.82 7.70
C ASP A 63 21.89 15.60 8.72
N PHE A 64 22.66 16.61 8.30
CA PHE A 64 23.45 17.47 9.19
C PHE A 64 22.58 18.17 10.23
N ALA A 65 21.41 18.68 9.83
CA ALA A 65 20.45 19.29 10.76
C ALA A 65 19.95 18.30 11.84
N THR A 66 20.02 17.00 11.55
CA THR A 66 19.52 15.92 12.42
C THR A 66 20.62 15.31 13.30
N SER A 67 21.89 15.59 13.01
CA SER A 67 23.06 15.06 13.73
C SER A 67 23.07 15.43 15.21
N ASN A 68 22.56 16.61 15.55
CA ASN A 68 22.49 17.12 16.92
C ASN A 68 21.26 16.65 17.70
N LEU A 69 20.36 15.87 17.09
CA LEU A 69 19.18 15.35 17.77
C LEU A 69 19.59 14.33 18.85
N LYS A 70 19.02 14.45 20.04
CA LYS A 70 19.29 13.56 21.18
C LYS A 70 18.00 12.91 21.69
N GLY A 71 18.13 11.72 22.30
CA GLY A 71 17.06 11.05 23.03
C GLY A 71 15.82 10.71 22.17
N LYS A 72 14.66 11.29 22.53
CA LYS A 72 13.36 10.99 21.90
C LYS A 72 13.26 11.47 20.45
N GLU A 73 13.88 12.60 20.14
CA GLU A 73 13.82 13.20 18.80
C GLU A 73 14.61 12.38 17.79
N LYS A 74 15.80 11.91 18.18
CA LYS A 74 16.63 11.00 17.39
C LYS A 74 15.88 9.72 17.02
N LYS A 75 15.23 9.08 18.01
CA LYS A 75 14.41 7.88 17.78
C LYS A 75 13.25 8.12 16.80
N ALA A 76 12.60 9.28 16.90
CA ALA A 76 11.52 9.63 15.98
C ALA A 76 12.02 9.92 14.56
N HIS A 77 13.22 10.49 14.41
CA HIS A 77 13.86 10.69 13.12
C HIS A 77 14.26 9.36 12.47
N GLU A 78 14.93 8.49 13.22
CA GLU A 78 15.31 7.15 12.76
C GLU A 78 14.10 6.31 12.34
N ALA A 79 13.01 6.36 13.11
CA ALA A 79 11.76 5.69 12.74
C ALA A 79 11.22 6.19 11.39
N LYS A 80 11.26 7.50 11.12
CA LYS A 80 10.87 8.06 9.82
C LYS A 80 11.81 7.64 8.69
N LYS A 81 13.11 7.55 8.96
CA LYS A 81 14.11 7.06 7.98
C LYS A 81 13.86 5.58 7.64
N ILE A 82 13.48 4.77 8.63
CA ILE A 82 13.06 3.38 8.40
C ILE A 82 11.80 3.34 7.52
N GLU A 83 10.81 4.19 7.78
CA GLU A 83 9.59 4.27 6.97
C GLU A 83 9.86 4.73 5.53
N SER A 84 10.77 5.69 5.32
CA SER A 84 11.12 6.16 3.97
C SER A 84 11.88 5.12 3.15
N LEU A 85 12.68 4.26 3.81
CA LEU A 85 13.35 3.12 3.18
C LEU A 85 12.40 1.93 2.89
N GLY A 86 11.10 2.08 3.13
CA GLY A 86 10.10 1.03 2.90
C GLY A 86 9.85 0.12 4.09
N GLY A 87 10.40 0.46 5.27
CA GLY A 87 10.11 -0.21 6.52
C GLY A 87 8.65 -0.06 6.96
N LYS A 88 8.20 -0.98 7.79
CA LYS A 88 6.83 -0.98 8.31
C LYS A 88 6.66 0.11 9.38
N VAL A 89 5.70 0.99 9.16
CA VAL A 89 5.27 2.03 10.11
C VAL A 89 4.86 1.40 11.45
N ALA A 90 5.31 2.02 12.55
CA ALA A 90 4.92 1.60 13.90
C ALA A 90 3.39 1.71 14.09
N LYS A 91 2.76 0.69 14.69
CA LYS A 91 1.32 0.71 14.93
C LYS A 91 0.97 1.78 15.96
N ASN A 92 0.07 2.70 15.59
CA ASN A 92 -0.47 3.67 16.53
C ASN A 92 -1.28 2.95 17.63
N ARG A 93 -1.19 3.45 18.87
CA ARG A 93 -2.03 2.98 19.98
C ARG A 93 -3.51 3.17 19.63
N SER A 94 -4.35 2.22 20.05
CA SER A 94 -5.81 2.37 19.94
C SER A 94 -6.28 3.57 20.77
N VAL A 95 -6.98 4.49 20.11
CA VAL A 95 -7.58 5.68 20.73
C VAL A 95 -9.09 5.63 20.49
N PRO A 96 -9.93 5.86 21.52
CA PRO A 96 -11.37 5.93 21.35
C PRO A 96 -11.79 6.94 20.26
N TYR A 97 -12.84 6.60 19.53
CA TYR A 97 -13.24 7.31 18.31
C TYR A 97 -13.47 8.82 18.51
N LYS A 98 -14.21 9.20 19.56
CA LYS A 98 -14.51 10.61 19.85
C LYS A 98 -13.24 11.42 20.13
N LEU A 99 -12.28 10.85 20.86
CA LEU A 99 -10.99 11.48 21.15
C LEU A 99 -10.16 11.61 19.87
N LEU A 100 -10.14 10.58 19.03
CA LEU A 100 -9.43 10.59 17.75
C LEU A 100 -9.96 11.71 16.82
N ILE A 101 -11.28 11.90 16.74
CA ILE A 101 -11.89 13.00 15.98
C ILE A 101 -11.46 14.35 16.55
N GLY A 102 -11.54 14.54 17.86
CA GLY A 102 -11.13 15.79 18.51
C GLY A 102 -9.65 16.13 18.26
N MET A 103 -8.77 15.14 18.30
CA MET A 103 -7.34 15.33 17.99
C MET A 103 -7.11 15.70 16.53
N LYS A 104 -7.77 15.02 15.58
CA LYS A 104 -7.62 15.27 14.14
C LYS A 104 -8.15 16.65 13.75
N THR A 105 -9.32 17.04 14.25
CA THR A 105 -9.94 18.34 13.97
C THR A 105 -9.09 19.49 14.50
N LYS A 106 -8.68 19.45 15.78
CA LYS A 106 -7.77 20.46 16.36
C LYS A 106 -6.42 20.50 15.65
N GLY A 107 -5.88 19.34 15.26
CA GLY A 107 -4.65 19.25 14.47
C GLY A 107 -4.76 19.93 13.11
N ALA A 108 -5.88 19.73 12.41
CA ALA A 108 -6.15 20.38 11.13
C ALA A 108 -6.25 21.91 11.27
N VAL A 109 -6.98 22.40 12.27
CA VAL A 109 -7.10 23.84 12.55
C VAL A 109 -5.74 24.48 12.85
N ARG A 110 -4.91 23.85 13.67
CA ARG A 110 -3.54 24.34 13.95
C ARG A 110 -2.67 24.37 12.70
N LYS A 111 -2.80 23.37 11.83
CA LYS A 111 -2.06 23.30 10.58
C LYS A 111 -2.47 24.41 9.63
N GLN A 112 -3.79 24.65 9.48
CA GLN A 112 -4.32 25.75 8.67
C GLN A 112 -3.83 27.10 9.18
N ARG A 113 -3.96 27.37 10.49
CA ARG A 113 -3.44 28.61 11.09
C ARG A 113 -1.95 28.83 10.83
N ARG A 114 -1.14 27.77 10.89
CA ARG A 114 0.29 27.85 10.57
C ARG A 114 0.53 28.15 9.08
N GLU A 115 -0.25 27.54 8.20
CA GLU A 115 -0.17 27.80 6.76
C GLU A 115 -0.58 29.25 6.43
N ASP A 116 -1.57 29.80 7.12
CA ASP A 116 -2.02 31.17 6.91
C ASP A 116 -1.00 32.19 7.42
N LEU A 117 -0.43 31.98 8.61
CA LEU A 117 0.68 32.80 9.11
C LEU A 117 1.91 32.78 8.19
N LEU A 118 2.21 31.62 7.59
CA LEU A 118 3.32 31.50 6.63
C LEU A 118 3.05 32.25 5.32
N LYS A 119 1.78 32.32 4.89
CA LYS A 119 1.37 33.14 3.74
C LYS A 119 1.44 34.63 4.08
N GLU A 120 0.98 35.02 5.26
CA GLU A 120 1.05 36.41 5.75
C GLU A 120 2.48 36.91 5.88
N SER A 121 3.41 36.02 6.30
CA SER A 121 4.82 36.35 6.44
C SER A 121 5.61 36.39 5.12
N ASP A 122 4.95 36.20 3.97
CA ASP A 122 5.56 36.13 2.63
C ASP A 122 6.75 35.14 2.52
N VAL A 123 6.79 34.11 3.38
CA VAL A 123 7.85 33.10 3.35
C VAL A 123 7.51 32.08 2.28
N VAL A 124 8.24 32.09 1.16
CA VAL A 124 8.08 31.11 0.09
C VAL A 124 8.55 29.73 0.57
N THR A 125 7.59 28.87 0.90
CA THR A 125 7.86 27.47 1.21
C THR A 125 7.62 26.59 -0.02
N GLY A 126 8.41 25.52 -0.16
CA GLY A 126 8.24 24.57 -1.26
C GLY A 126 6.80 24.00 -1.30
N LYS A 127 6.22 23.92 -2.51
CA LYS A 127 4.85 23.42 -2.73
C LYS A 127 4.72 21.98 -2.23
N ARG A 128 4.09 21.78 -1.08
CA ARG A 128 3.75 20.44 -0.59
C ARG A 128 2.53 19.94 -1.35
N LYS A 129 2.63 18.77 -1.98
CA LYS A 129 1.45 18.10 -2.55
C LYS A 129 0.42 17.93 -1.43
N ALA A 130 -0.82 18.36 -1.67
CA ALA A 130 -1.92 18.12 -0.74
C ALA A 130 -1.95 16.62 -0.44
N SER A 131 -1.80 16.24 0.83
CA SER A 131 -1.79 14.85 1.25
C SER A 131 -3.18 14.24 1.02
N GLY A 132 -3.43 13.75 -0.19
CA GLY A 132 -4.71 13.20 -0.66
C GLY A 132 -5.00 11.82 -0.11
N LYS A 133 -4.92 11.62 1.22
CA LYS A 133 -5.14 10.31 1.84
C LYS A 133 -6.60 10.01 2.21
N SER A 134 -7.55 10.92 2.00
CA SER A 134 -8.98 10.62 2.21
C SER A 134 -9.90 10.99 1.05
N SER A 135 -9.67 12.11 0.35
CA SER A 135 -10.54 12.50 -0.77
C SER A 135 -10.33 11.64 -2.02
N ASP A 136 -9.15 11.03 -2.19
CA ASP A 136 -8.86 10.20 -3.35
C ASP A 136 -9.63 8.87 -3.32
N GLN A 137 -9.89 8.29 -2.14
CA GLN A 137 -10.76 7.11 -2.05
C GLN A 137 -12.23 7.42 -2.38
N GLN A 138 -12.71 8.65 -2.09
CA GLN A 138 -14.05 9.08 -2.51
C GLN A 138 -14.10 9.40 -4.01
N LYS A 139 -13.07 10.02 -4.57
CA LYS A 139 -12.96 10.31 -6.02
C LYS A 139 -12.78 9.05 -6.88
N ARG A 140 -12.22 7.98 -6.31
CA ARG A 140 -12.08 6.66 -6.97
C ARG A 140 -13.32 5.78 -6.86
N LYS A 141 -14.37 6.19 -6.12
CA LYS A 141 -15.64 5.47 -6.21
C LYS A 141 -16.14 5.64 -7.64
N LYS A 142 -16.30 4.53 -8.36
CA LYS A 142 -16.98 4.53 -9.67
C LYS A 142 -18.29 5.28 -9.46
N VAL A 143 -18.49 6.35 -10.24
CA VAL A 143 -19.76 7.08 -10.23
C VAL A 143 -20.85 6.05 -10.54
N ASP A 144 -21.90 6.02 -9.74
CA ASP A 144 -23.05 5.18 -10.02
C ASP A 144 -23.73 5.75 -11.27
N TYR A 145 -23.59 5.04 -12.38
CA TYR A 145 -24.20 5.43 -13.66
C TYR A 145 -25.68 5.02 -13.74
N GLY A 146 -26.25 4.47 -12.66
CA GLY A 146 -27.60 3.96 -12.60
C GLY A 146 -27.82 2.73 -13.49
N LEU A 147 -29.07 2.29 -13.60
CA LEU A 147 -29.47 1.22 -14.51
C LEU A 147 -29.51 1.76 -15.95
N GLN A 148 -28.68 1.22 -16.84
CA GLN A 148 -28.72 1.56 -18.26
C GLN A 148 -29.87 0.82 -18.96
N ALA A 149 -30.97 1.53 -19.20
CA ALA A 149 -32.19 0.96 -19.80
C ALA A 149 -32.12 0.77 -21.33
N THR A 150 -31.19 1.45 -22.03
CA THR A 150 -31.13 1.48 -23.50
C THR A 150 -29.78 0.99 -24.02
N LYS A 151 -29.80 0.26 -25.15
CA LYS A 151 -28.60 -0.10 -25.92
C LYS A 151 -28.32 1.04 -26.91
N GLY A 152 -27.35 1.90 -26.61
CA GLY A 152 -26.94 2.98 -27.51
C GLY A 152 -26.20 4.10 -26.80
N ARG A 153 -25.68 5.08 -27.56
CA ARG A 153 -25.04 6.27 -26.99
C ARG A 153 -26.09 7.36 -26.81
N PHE A 154 -26.65 7.47 -25.61
CA PHE A 154 -27.55 8.56 -25.27
C PHE A 154 -26.76 9.80 -24.82
N LYS A 155 -26.84 10.89 -25.58
CA LYS A 155 -26.16 12.15 -25.26
C LYS A 155 -27.08 13.32 -25.59
N ARG A 156 -27.30 14.21 -24.60
CA ARG A 156 -28.09 15.46 -24.76
C ARG A 156 -29.50 15.23 -25.34
N GLY A 157 -30.21 14.20 -24.89
CA GLY A 157 -31.60 13.94 -25.31
C GLY A 157 -31.75 13.14 -26.60
N VAL A 158 -30.65 12.81 -27.29
CA VAL A 158 -30.68 12.03 -28.53
C VAL A 158 -30.03 10.67 -28.29
N LEU A 159 -30.70 9.60 -28.73
CA LEU A 159 -30.18 8.23 -28.72
C LEU A 159 -29.56 7.92 -30.08
N ASP A 160 -28.24 7.75 -30.11
CA ASP A 160 -27.55 7.26 -31.30
C ASP A 160 -27.49 5.72 -31.27
N VAL A 161 -28.11 5.09 -32.27
CA VAL A 161 -28.29 3.63 -32.40
C VAL A 161 -27.33 3.04 -33.44
N ARG A 162 -26.31 3.78 -33.90
CA ARG A 162 -25.31 3.37 -34.93
C ARG A 162 -24.38 2.20 -34.53
N GLY A 163 -24.81 1.31 -33.63
CA GLY A 163 -24.02 0.18 -33.15
C GLY A 163 -24.87 -1.09 -32.93
N LEU A 164 -25.78 -1.39 -33.86
CA LEU A 164 -26.06 -2.77 -34.23
C LEU A 164 -25.07 -3.17 -35.32
#